data_AF-A0A9R1W598-F1
#
_entry.id   AF-A0A9R1W598-F1
#
_cell.length_a   1.000
_cell.length_b   1.000
_cell.length_c   1.000
_cell.angle_alpha   90.00
_cell.angle_beta   90.00
_cell.angle_gamma   90.00
#
_symmetry.space_group_name_H-M   'P 1'
#
loop_
_entity.id
_entity.type
_entity.pdbx_description
1 polymer ?
#
loop_
_entity_poly.entity_id
_entity_poly.type
_entity_poly.pdbx_seq_one_letter_code
_entity_poly.pdbx_strand_id
1 'polypeptide(L)'
;MGWFYIVTNMFNDPNHAEEENHFIDEDTKVNIDFSEETMYRNYALEAGFDVRRARVQKTKNGIIKNRHLVCNREGNPNTSKVDTLDIQHKKTQRRKDLFRRNCKAKVVLEIILGTLRYVVSDFFEQHNHELFSKGNMYSSRLKRKLDYSQEIFIHNLSTQNIGPVKAHRLYSAFQVGPSFRGGLGCEIPC
;
A
#
# COMPACT_ATOMS: atom_id res chain seq x y z
N MET A 1 19.85 10.42 -14.52
CA MET A 1 21.17 9.76 -14.38
C MET A 1 21.41 9.15 -12.99
N GLY A 2 20.92 9.75 -11.88
CA GLY A 2 21.17 9.23 -10.52
C GLY A 2 20.40 7.98 -10.07
N TRP A 3 19.34 7.57 -10.79
CA TRP A 3 18.51 6.41 -10.40
C TRP A 3 19.03 5.05 -10.89
N PHE A 4 19.80 5.04 -11.99
CA PHE A 4 20.41 3.80 -12.50
C PHE A 4 21.41 3.22 -11.49
N TYR A 5 22.13 4.08 -10.75
CA TYR A 5 23.07 3.69 -9.70
C TYR A 5 22.41 3.15 -8.42
N ILE A 6 21.24 3.69 -8.03
CA ILE A 6 20.53 3.23 -6.81
C ILE A 6 19.97 1.82 -7.03
N VAL A 7 19.36 1.57 -8.19
CA VAL A 7 18.80 0.26 -8.51
C VAL A 7 19.90 -0.80 -8.66
N THR A 8 21.05 -0.47 -9.28
CA THR A 8 22.15 -1.44 -9.39
C THR A 8 22.85 -1.75 -8.07
N ASN A 9 22.94 -0.79 -7.13
CA ASN A 9 23.54 -1.04 -5.82
C ASN A 9 22.59 -1.79 -4.87
N MET A 10 21.29 -1.51 -4.91
CA MET A 10 20.31 -2.17 -4.03
C MET A 10 20.13 -3.68 -4.26
N PHE A 11 20.57 -4.21 -5.40
CA PHE A 11 20.51 -5.65 -5.71
C PHE A 11 21.89 -6.37 -5.64
N ASN A 12 23.00 -5.64 -5.48
CA ASN A 12 24.36 -6.20 -5.57
C ASN A 12 25.22 -6.05 -4.30
N ASP A 13 24.71 -5.51 -3.20
CA ASP A 13 25.48 -5.43 -1.95
C ASP A 13 25.51 -6.78 -1.21
N PRO A 14 26.68 -7.44 -1.06
CA PRO A 14 26.78 -8.78 -0.46
C PRO A 14 26.82 -8.79 1.08
N ASN A 15 26.71 -7.63 1.75
CA ASN A 15 26.99 -7.48 3.20
C ASN A 15 25.83 -6.92 4.05
N HIS A 16 24.56 -7.22 3.71
CA HIS A 16 23.43 -6.85 4.58
C HIS A 16 22.65 -8.07 5.10
N ALA A 17 23.38 -9.14 5.40
CA ALA A 17 22.95 -10.11 6.39
C ALA A 17 23.43 -9.63 7.76
N GLU A 18 22.67 -9.92 8.83
CA GLU A 18 22.90 -9.58 10.25
C GLU A 18 22.26 -8.21 10.62
N GLU A 19 21.23 -8.07 11.46
CA GLU A 19 20.64 -8.89 12.54
C GLU A 19 19.16 -8.46 12.76
N GLU A 20 18.27 -9.42 13.03
CA GLU A 20 17.37 -9.44 14.21
C GLU A 20 16.49 -10.72 14.15
N ASN A 21 16.82 -11.68 15.02
CA ASN A 21 15.99 -12.84 15.39
C ASN A 21 14.84 -12.33 16.31
N HIS A 22 13.65 -12.90 16.54
CA HIS A 22 13.13 -14.26 16.50
C HIS A 22 11.62 -14.18 16.81
N PHE A 23 10.76 -14.88 16.07
CA PHE A 23 9.64 -15.65 16.65
C PHE A 23 9.27 -16.74 15.62
N ILE A 24 9.57 -17.99 15.98
CA ILE A 24 9.33 -19.16 15.14
C ILE A 24 7.90 -19.64 15.42
N ASP A 25 7.04 -19.58 14.40
CA ASP A 25 5.86 -20.43 14.34
C ASP A 25 6.10 -21.53 13.30
N GLU A 26 6.05 -22.78 13.78
CA GLU A 26 6.55 -24.00 13.16
C GLU A 26 5.63 -24.57 12.06
N ASP A 27 5.14 -23.74 11.12
CA ASP A 27 4.31 -24.22 10.00
C ASP A 27 4.39 -23.40 8.69
N THR A 28 5.34 -22.47 8.56
CA THR A 28 5.50 -21.70 7.33
C THR A 28 6.31 -22.44 6.26
N LYS A 29 5.59 -23.03 5.30
CA LYS A 29 6.10 -23.31 3.95
C LYS A 29 6.76 -22.04 3.39
N VAL A 30 8.08 -21.95 3.52
CA VAL A 30 9.02 -21.09 2.80
C VAL A 30 8.50 -19.66 2.58
N ASN A 31 8.56 -18.86 3.63
CA ASN A 31 8.17 -17.45 3.62
C ASN A 31 9.29 -16.57 2.99
N ILE A 32 9.54 -16.74 1.69
CA ILE A 32 10.40 -15.84 0.88
C ILE A 32 9.50 -14.76 0.25
N ASP A 33 8.71 -14.05 1.06
CA ASP A 33 7.79 -13.00 0.58
C ASP A 33 8.10 -11.61 1.18
N PHE A 34 9.17 -11.48 1.98
CA PHE A 34 9.38 -10.29 2.81
C PHE A 34 10.36 -9.25 2.24
N SER A 35 11.36 -9.60 1.43
CA SER A 35 12.44 -8.65 1.09
C SER A 35 12.09 -7.73 -0.09
N GLU A 36 11.74 -8.29 -1.24
CA GLU A 36 11.63 -7.55 -2.52
C GLU A 36 10.36 -6.71 -2.59
N GLU A 37 9.25 -7.27 -2.08
CA GLU A 37 7.98 -6.54 -2.06
C GLU A 37 8.00 -5.39 -1.06
N THR A 38 8.70 -5.56 0.06
CA THR A 38 8.91 -4.52 1.06
C THR A 38 9.79 -3.41 0.52
N MET A 39 10.85 -3.77 -0.21
CA MET A 39 11.73 -2.80 -0.89
C MET A 39 10.94 -1.90 -1.86
N TYR A 40 10.11 -2.48 -2.73
CA TYR A 40 9.27 -1.68 -3.62
C TYR A 40 8.19 -0.86 -2.89
N ARG A 41 7.62 -1.38 -1.80
CA ARG A 41 6.69 -0.62 -0.95
C ARG A 41 7.36 0.57 -0.28
N ASN A 42 8.61 0.44 0.15
CA ASN A 42 9.38 1.52 0.74
C ASN A 42 9.70 2.59 -0.30
N TYR A 43 10.08 2.18 -1.52
CA TYR A 43 10.21 3.11 -2.66
C TYR A 43 8.91 3.88 -2.89
N ALA A 44 7.79 3.18 -2.99
CA ALA A 44 6.50 3.82 -3.22
C ALA A 44 6.08 4.75 -2.07
N LEU A 45 6.38 4.38 -0.84
CA LEU A 45 6.17 5.23 0.33
C LEU A 45 6.95 6.54 0.20
N GLU A 46 8.26 6.49 -0.06
CA GLU A 46 9.07 7.70 -0.22
C GLU A 46 8.66 8.53 -1.45
N ALA A 47 8.25 7.85 -2.53
CA ALA A 47 7.71 8.50 -3.73
C ALA A 47 6.28 9.04 -3.53
N GLY A 48 5.60 8.70 -2.44
CA GLY A 48 4.28 9.23 -2.12
C GLY A 48 3.12 8.54 -2.83
N PHE A 49 3.16 7.22 -3.05
CA PHE A 49 1.98 6.48 -3.52
C PHE A 49 1.79 5.14 -2.82
N ASP A 50 0.54 4.66 -2.88
CA ASP A 50 0.20 3.34 -2.35
C ASP A 50 0.37 2.26 -3.42
N VAL A 51 0.95 1.13 -3.03
CA VAL A 51 1.07 -0.08 -3.85
C VAL A 51 0.02 -1.10 -3.43
N ARG A 52 -0.52 -1.83 -4.41
CA ARG A 52 -1.36 -3.02 -4.17
C ARG A 52 -0.80 -4.22 -4.91
N ARG A 53 -1.03 -5.41 -4.33
CA ARG A 53 -0.84 -6.69 -5.03
C ARG A 53 -1.92 -6.82 -6.10
N ALA A 54 -1.53 -7.07 -7.35
CA ALA A 54 -2.47 -7.27 -8.46
C ALA A 54 -2.54 -8.76 -8.85
N ARG A 55 -1.84 -9.14 -9.92
CA ARG A 55 -1.79 -10.50 -10.42
C ARG A 55 -0.57 -11.22 -9.85
N VAL A 56 -0.78 -12.46 -9.42
CA VAL A 56 0.29 -13.40 -9.09
C VAL A 56 0.15 -14.59 -10.01
N GLN A 57 1.22 -14.92 -10.74
CA GLN A 57 1.29 -16.10 -11.58
C GLN A 57 2.12 -17.15 -10.86
N LYS A 58 1.60 -18.38 -10.78
CA LYS A 58 2.28 -19.50 -10.14
C LYS A 58 2.51 -20.61 -11.15
N THR A 59 3.63 -21.30 -11.03
CA THR A 59 3.93 -22.54 -11.75
C THR A 59 3.02 -23.67 -11.26
N LYS A 60 2.89 -24.77 -12.02
CA LYS A 60 2.12 -25.97 -11.62
C LYS A 60 2.50 -26.49 -10.22
N ASN A 61 3.76 -26.32 -9.83
CA ASN A 61 4.31 -26.76 -8.54
C ASN A 61 4.04 -25.75 -7.39
N GLY A 62 3.24 -24.71 -7.63
CA GLY A 62 2.86 -23.71 -6.61
C GLY A 62 3.86 -22.57 -6.41
N ILE A 63 5.03 -22.62 -7.06
CA ILE A 63 6.07 -21.58 -7.00
C ILE A 63 5.55 -20.29 -7.66
N ILE A 64 5.69 -19.15 -7.01
CA ILE A 64 5.34 -17.84 -7.58
C ILE A 64 6.35 -17.51 -8.68
N LYS A 65 5.88 -17.50 -9.93
CA LYS A 65 6.70 -17.15 -11.08
C LYS A 65 6.78 -15.63 -11.25
N ASN A 66 5.62 -14.97 -11.32
CA ASN A 66 5.52 -13.53 -11.55
C ASN A 66 4.62 -12.88 -10.50
N ARG A 67 5.06 -11.75 -9.95
CA ARG A 67 4.30 -10.94 -9.00
C ARG A 67 4.18 -9.52 -9.52
N HIS A 68 2.94 -9.05 -9.65
CA HIS A 68 2.64 -7.69 -10.07
C HIS A 68 2.31 -6.81 -8.87
N LEU A 69 3.08 -5.74 -8.72
CA LEU A 69 2.86 -4.68 -7.75
C LEU A 69 2.49 -3.42 -8.54
N VAL A 70 1.32 -2.89 -8.28
CA VAL A 70 0.73 -1.81 -9.09
C VAL A 70 0.33 -0.66 -8.19
N CYS A 71 0.21 0.54 -8.77
CA CYS A 71 -0.36 1.66 -8.05
C CYS A 71 -1.79 1.34 -7.57
N ASN A 72 -2.15 1.80 -6.37
CA ASN A 72 -3.49 1.61 -5.82
C ASN A 72 -4.59 2.30 -6.66
N ARG A 73 -4.24 3.24 -7.55
CA ARG A 73 -5.17 3.87 -8.51
C ARG A 73 -5.18 3.20 -9.90
N GLU A 74 -4.54 2.03 -10.06
CA GLU A 74 -4.54 1.25 -11.30
C GLU A 74 -5.94 0.68 -11.61
N GLY A 75 -6.26 0.61 -12.91
CA GLY A 75 -7.52 0.10 -13.46
C GLY A 75 -8.61 1.17 -13.61
N ASN A 76 -9.72 0.78 -14.23
CA ASN A 76 -10.83 1.69 -14.47
C ASN A 76 -11.76 1.77 -13.26
N PRO A 77 -12.35 2.95 -12.99
CA PRO A 77 -13.34 3.06 -11.94
C PRO A 77 -14.57 2.23 -12.29
N ASN A 78 -15.09 1.50 -11.32
CA ASN A 78 -16.32 0.76 -11.54
C ASN A 78 -17.51 1.74 -11.51
N THR A 79 -18.06 2.06 -12.68
CA THR A 79 -19.20 2.97 -12.87
C THR A 79 -20.53 2.24 -13.01
N SER A 80 -20.57 0.92 -12.79
CA SER A 80 -21.81 0.15 -12.88
C SER A 80 -22.86 0.73 -11.95
N LYS A 81 -24.03 1.09 -12.48
CA LYS A 81 -25.20 1.48 -11.69
C LYS A 81 -25.55 0.31 -10.78
N VAL A 82 -25.55 0.53 -9.47
CA VAL A 82 -26.09 -0.46 -8.53
C VAL A 82 -27.60 -0.30 -8.60
N ASP A 83 -28.27 -1.25 -9.25
CA ASP A 83 -29.72 -1.29 -9.17
C ASP A 83 -30.08 -1.64 -7.73
N THR A 84 -30.67 -0.68 -7.02
CA THR A 84 -30.90 -0.79 -5.56
C THR A 84 -32.18 -1.58 -5.27
N LEU A 85 -32.97 -1.89 -6.31
CA LEU A 85 -34.24 -2.60 -6.24
C LEU A 85 -34.09 -4.12 -6.41
N ASP A 86 -32.96 -4.59 -6.95
CA ASP A 86 -32.71 -6.02 -7.15
C ASP A 86 -31.98 -6.62 -5.94
N ILE A 87 -32.76 -7.29 -5.08
CA ILE A 87 -32.29 -7.93 -3.85
C ILE A 87 -31.32 -9.09 -4.16
N GLN A 88 -31.40 -9.70 -5.35
CA GLN A 88 -30.56 -10.83 -5.75
C GLN A 88 -29.21 -10.40 -6.34
N HIS A 89 -29.12 -9.18 -6.88
CA HIS A 89 -27.91 -8.62 -7.49
C HIS A 89 -27.40 -7.38 -6.77
N LYS A 90 -27.35 -7.43 -5.44
CA LYS A 90 -26.72 -6.40 -4.60
C LYS A 90 -25.19 -6.43 -4.73
N LYS A 91 -24.65 -6.16 -5.92
CA LYS A 91 -23.25 -5.75 -6.09
C LYS A 91 -23.11 -4.41 -5.38
N THR A 92 -22.85 -4.45 -4.08
CA THR A 92 -22.47 -3.26 -3.31
C THR A 92 -21.23 -2.69 -4.01
N GLN A 93 -21.39 -1.57 -4.71
CA GLN A 93 -20.26 -0.87 -5.31
C GLN A 93 -19.31 -0.50 -4.18
N ARG A 94 -18.20 -1.24 -4.07
CA ARG A 94 -17.19 -0.94 -3.06
C ARG A 94 -16.63 0.42 -3.43
N ARG A 95 -16.76 1.43 -2.55
CA ARG A 95 -16.21 2.79 -2.72
C ARG A 95 -14.75 2.81 -3.21
N LYS A 96 -13.99 1.73 -2.94
CA LYS A 96 -12.61 1.52 -3.38
C LYS A 96 -12.43 1.59 -4.91
N ASP A 97 -13.44 1.24 -5.70
CA ASP A 97 -13.30 1.21 -7.15
C ASP A 97 -13.52 2.60 -7.79
N LEU A 98 -14.23 3.53 -7.14
CA LEU A 98 -14.40 4.88 -7.69
C LEU A 98 -13.09 5.68 -7.81
N PHE A 99 -12.12 5.42 -6.93
CA PHE A 99 -10.86 6.19 -6.88
C PHE A 99 -9.80 5.71 -7.87
N ARG A 100 -10.11 4.71 -8.70
CA ARG A 100 -9.18 4.23 -9.73
C ARG A 100 -9.12 5.24 -10.88
N ARG A 101 -7.92 5.59 -11.32
CA ARG A 101 -7.64 6.63 -12.34
C ARG A 101 -7.06 6.03 -13.62
N ASN A 102 -7.12 4.70 -13.80
CA ASN A 102 -6.41 3.99 -14.85
C ASN A 102 -4.89 4.26 -14.84
N CYS A 103 -4.32 4.39 -13.64
CA CYS A 103 -2.88 4.58 -13.49
C CYS A 103 -2.14 3.35 -14.01
N LYS A 104 -1.05 3.54 -14.76
CA LYS A 104 -0.27 2.43 -15.33
C LYS A 104 0.99 2.09 -14.54
N ALA A 105 1.28 2.85 -13.48
CA ALA A 105 2.47 2.65 -12.66
C ALA A 105 2.48 1.27 -12.01
N LYS A 106 3.55 0.51 -12.25
CA LYS A 106 3.70 -0.89 -11.84
C LYS A 106 5.16 -1.32 -11.81
N VAL A 107 5.43 -2.36 -11.04
CA VAL A 107 6.60 -3.21 -11.17
C VAL A 107 6.15 -4.67 -11.25
N VAL A 108 6.81 -5.44 -12.10
CA VAL A 108 6.62 -6.87 -12.23
C VAL A 108 7.91 -7.55 -11.83
N LEU A 109 7.82 -8.40 -10.82
CA LEU A 109 8.92 -9.21 -10.32
C LEU A 109 8.77 -10.62 -10.89
N GLU A 110 9.83 -11.16 -11.46
CA GLU A 110 9.90 -12.51 -12.00
C GLU A 110 11.02 -13.29 -11.32
N ILE A 111 10.75 -14.53 -10.92
CA ILE A 111 11.77 -15.40 -10.32
C ILE A 111 12.66 -16.01 -11.41
N ILE A 112 13.97 -16.02 -11.19
CA ILE A 112 14.90 -16.77 -12.04
C ILE A 112 14.85 -18.24 -11.61
N LEU A 113 14.22 -19.09 -12.44
CA LEU A 113 14.13 -20.53 -12.21
C LEU A 113 15.52 -21.15 -12.01
N GLY A 114 15.68 -21.95 -10.96
CA GLY A 114 16.98 -22.52 -10.56
C GLY A 114 17.76 -21.67 -9.55
N THR A 115 17.28 -20.46 -9.25
CA THR A 115 17.77 -19.64 -8.14
C THR A 115 16.60 -19.23 -7.24
N LEU A 116 16.90 -18.62 -6.09
CA LEU A 116 15.91 -17.96 -5.23
C LEU A 116 15.87 -16.43 -5.43
N ARG A 117 16.35 -15.94 -6.58
CA ARG A 117 16.47 -14.50 -6.88
C ARG A 117 15.32 -14.03 -7.76
N TYR A 118 14.83 -12.83 -7.49
CA TYR A 118 13.86 -12.12 -8.33
C TYR A 118 14.55 -11.04 -9.17
N VAL A 119 14.03 -10.82 -10.37
CA VAL A 119 14.39 -9.72 -11.24
C VAL A 119 13.17 -8.88 -11.58
N VAL A 120 13.38 -7.59 -11.80
CA VAL A 120 12.35 -6.71 -12.33
C VAL A 120 12.22 -6.97 -13.83
N SER A 121 11.11 -7.55 -14.27
CA SER A 121 10.86 -7.84 -15.69
C SER A 121 10.17 -6.70 -16.44
N ASP A 122 9.33 -5.93 -15.74
CA ASP A 122 8.63 -4.78 -16.32
C ASP A 122 8.45 -3.71 -15.24
N PHE A 123 8.76 -2.47 -15.59
CA PHE A 123 8.67 -1.32 -14.68
C PHE A 123 8.12 -0.12 -15.42
N PHE A 124 7.10 0.50 -14.83
CA PHE A 124 6.49 1.72 -15.33
C PHE A 124 6.36 2.70 -14.16
N GLU A 125 7.12 3.78 -14.20
CA GLU A 125 7.18 4.78 -13.14
C GLU A 125 6.10 5.85 -13.27
N GLN A 126 5.68 6.18 -14.48
CA GLN A 126 4.86 7.37 -14.72
C GLN A 126 3.44 7.23 -14.13
N HIS A 127 3.07 8.19 -13.29
CA HIS A 127 1.73 8.32 -12.72
C HIS A 127 0.89 9.33 -13.50
N ASN A 128 -0.41 9.07 -13.62
CA ASN A 128 -1.40 9.98 -14.22
C ASN A 128 -2.22 10.73 -13.16
N HIS A 129 -1.70 10.81 -11.95
CA HIS A 129 -2.33 11.47 -10.82
C HIS A 129 -1.26 12.00 -9.87
N GLU A 130 -1.65 12.98 -9.08
CA GLU A 130 -0.81 13.51 -8.01
C GLU A 130 -0.44 12.42 -7.00
N LEU A 131 0.82 12.47 -6.59
CA LEU A 131 1.39 11.69 -5.51
C LEU A 131 1.14 12.44 -4.19
N PHE A 132 1.14 11.72 -3.08
CA PHE A 132 1.07 12.31 -1.75
C PHE A 132 2.33 13.15 -1.49
N SER A 133 2.12 14.37 -1.01
CA SER A 133 3.19 15.14 -0.38
C SER A 133 3.54 14.53 0.98
N LYS A 134 4.74 14.81 1.49
CA LYS A 134 5.19 14.32 2.82
C LYS A 134 4.20 14.65 3.94
N GLY A 135 3.58 15.84 3.89
CA GLY A 135 2.54 16.27 4.85
C GLY A 135 1.23 15.48 4.76
N ASN A 136 0.92 14.89 3.60
CA ASN A 136 -0.32 14.14 3.35
C ASN A 136 -0.12 12.62 3.41
N MET A 137 1.07 12.15 3.78
CA MET A 137 1.38 10.71 3.83
C MET A 137 0.58 9.94 4.86
N TYR A 138 0.05 10.58 5.90
CA TYR A 138 -0.85 9.94 6.87
C TYR A 138 -2.12 9.36 6.22
N SER A 139 -2.50 9.86 5.04
CA SER A 139 -3.66 9.38 4.26
C SER A 139 -3.36 8.11 3.45
N SER A 140 -2.07 7.75 3.30
CA SER A 140 -1.61 6.50 2.69
C SER A 140 -2.20 5.29 3.40
N ARG A 141 -2.50 4.24 2.64
CA ARG A 141 -2.95 2.96 3.21
C ARG A 141 -1.92 2.32 4.13
N LEU A 142 -0.62 2.53 3.87
CA LEU A 142 0.44 1.98 4.72
C LEU A 142 0.35 2.55 6.15
N LYS A 143 -0.04 3.82 6.29
CA LYS A 143 -0.22 4.51 7.57
C LYS A 143 -1.59 4.32 8.22
N ARG A 144 -2.50 3.53 7.63
CA ARG A 144 -3.79 3.17 8.25
C ARG A 144 -3.70 2.03 9.25
N LYS A 145 -2.61 1.25 9.21
CA LYS A 145 -2.32 0.31 10.30
C LYS A 145 -1.86 1.14 11.49
N LEU A 146 -2.46 0.87 12.65
CA LEU A 146 -2.09 1.56 13.87
C LEU A 146 -0.63 1.22 14.20
N ASP A 147 0.16 2.26 14.46
CA ASP A 147 1.46 2.11 15.09
C ASP A 147 1.30 1.93 16.61
N TYR A 148 2.29 1.34 17.28
CA TYR A 148 2.24 1.04 18.72
C TYR A 148 1.88 2.28 19.56
N SER A 149 2.43 3.44 19.20
CA SER A 149 2.10 4.72 19.84
C SER A 149 0.62 5.10 19.71
N GLN A 150 0.01 4.77 18.57
CA GLN A 150 -1.39 5.05 18.25
C GLN A 150 -2.31 4.10 19.01
N GLU A 151 -1.92 2.83 19.11
CA GLU A 151 -2.63 1.83 19.88
C GLU A 151 -2.68 2.20 21.36
N ILE A 152 -1.54 2.58 21.96
CA ILE A 152 -1.50 3.07 23.34
C ILE A 152 -2.37 4.31 23.52
N PHE A 153 -2.28 5.28 22.61
CA PHE A 153 -3.09 6.50 22.69
C PHE A 153 -4.59 6.18 22.67
N ILE A 154 -5.03 5.32 21.75
CA ILE A 154 -6.44 4.92 21.64
C ILE A 154 -6.86 4.11 22.87
N HIS A 155 -6.01 3.21 23.36
CA HIS A 155 -6.26 2.42 24.57
C HIS A 155 -6.44 3.31 25.80
N ASN A 156 -5.54 4.28 26.02
CA ASN A 156 -5.61 5.21 27.14
C ASN A 156 -6.86 6.10 27.08
N LEU A 157 -7.30 6.51 25.88
CA LEU A 157 -8.56 7.24 25.76
C LEU A 157 -9.78 6.35 26.01
N SER A 158 -9.69 5.07 25.64
CA SER A 158 -10.73 4.09 25.97
C SER A 158 -10.92 3.92 27.48
N THR A 159 -9.84 3.93 28.28
CA THR A 159 -9.94 3.86 29.75
C THR A 159 -10.58 5.11 30.36
N GLN A 160 -10.60 6.23 29.63
CA GLN A 160 -11.27 7.48 29.99
C GLN A 160 -12.69 7.60 29.41
N ASN A 161 -13.32 6.48 29.00
CA ASN A 161 -14.65 6.45 28.36
C ASN A 161 -14.75 7.24 27.04
N ILE A 162 -13.62 7.52 26.40
CA ILE A 162 -13.59 8.13 25.07
C ILE A 162 -13.55 7.00 24.04
N GLY A 163 -14.67 6.82 23.34
CA GLY A 163 -14.79 5.76 22.34
C GLY A 163 -13.75 5.87 21.20
N PRO A 164 -13.42 4.76 20.54
CA PRO A 164 -12.31 4.65 19.60
C PRO A 164 -12.41 5.62 18.40
N VAL A 165 -13.62 5.95 17.97
CA VAL A 165 -13.85 6.93 16.90
C VAL A 165 -13.44 8.35 17.32
N LYS A 166 -13.76 8.75 18.56
CA LYS A 166 -13.38 10.06 19.09
C LYS A 166 -11.87 10.10 19.32
N ALA A 167 -11.29 9.05 19.87
CA ALA A 167 -9.86 8.90 20.08
C ALA A 167 -9.06 9.02 18.77
N HIS A 168 -9.44 8.26 17.73
CA HIS A 168 -8.79 8.34 16.43
C HIS A 168 -8.88 9.74 15.79
N ARG A 169 -10.03 10.41 15.92
CA ARG A 169 -10.20 11.79 15.40
C ARG A 169 -9.30 12.77 16.12
N LEU A 170 -9.20 12.69 17.44
CA LEU A 170 -8.28 13.52 18.23
C LEU A 170 -6.83 13.26 17.81
N TYR A 171 -6.43 11.99 17.72
CA TYR A 171 -5.10 11.60 17.27
C TYR A 171 -4.77 12.13 15.86
N SER A 172 -5.72 12.04 14.93
CA SER A 172 -5.57 12.57 13.58
C SER A 172 -5.44 14.10 13.56
N ALA A 173 -6.21 14.80 14.41
CA ALA A 173 -6.14 16.25 14.52
C ALA A 173 -4.79 16.73 15.08
N PHE A 174 -4.19 15.98 16.01
CA PHE A 174 -2.85 16.28 16.52
C PHE A 174 -1.76 16.19 15.44
N GLN A 175 -1.88 15.24 14.51
CA GLN A 175 -0.87 15.07 13.46
C GLN A 175 -0.99 16.06 12.29
N VAL A 176 -2.22 16.49 11.96
CA VAL A 176 -2.49 17.29 10.75
C VAL A 176 -2.59 18.79 11.06
N GLY A 177 -2.65 19.16 12.35
CA GLY A 177 -3.12 20.49 12.73
C GLY A 177 -4.61 20.66 12.38
N PRO A 178 -5.23 21.80 12.73
CA PRO A 178 -6.65 22.02 12.52
C PRO A 178 -6.93 22.35 11.04
N SER A 179 -6.99 21.33 10.17
CA SER A 179 -7.54 21.47 8.83
C SER A 179 -8.09 20.15 8.32
N PHE A 180 -9.24 20.23 7.65
CA PHE A 180 -10.07 19.17 7.05
C PHE A 180 -11.11 18.50 7.95
N ARG A 181 -12.23 19.22 8.11
CA ARG A 181 -13.56 18.61 8.22
C ARG A 181 -13.86 17.87 6.90
N GLY A 182 -14.53 16.72 7.01
CA GLY A 182 -14.79 15.80 5.91
C GLY A 182 -15.43 16.45 4.68
N GLY A 183 -15.22 15.78 3.55
CA GLY A 183 -15.58 16.20 2.19
C GLY A 183 -16.82 17.07 2.06
N LEU A 184 -16.57 18.29 1.56
CA LEU A 184 -17.35 19.11 0.64
C LEU A 184 -16.51 20.39 0.48
N GLY A 185 -15.74 20.49 -0.60
CA GLY A 185 -15.12 21.74 -0.99
C GLY A 185 -16.20 22.64 -1.57
N CYS A 186 -16.77 23.51 -0.75
CA CYS A 186 -17.39 24.73 -1.25
C CYS A 186 -16.30 25.81 -1.24
N GLU A 187 -15.73 26.06 -2.41
CA GLU A 187 -15.01 27.30 -2.67
C GLU A 187 -16.04 28.44 -2.65
N ILE A 188 -15.86 29.41 -1.74
CA ILE A 188 -16.43 30.74 -1.90
C ILE A 188 -15.23 31.68 -1.97
N PRO A 189 -15.03 32.40 -3.09
CA PRO A 189 -13.99 33.41 -3.16
C PRO A 189 -14.43 34.66 -2.39
N CYS A 190 -13.48 35.27 -1.66
CA CYS A 190 -13.50 36.71 -1.43
C CYS A 190 -12.97 37.41 -2.67
#